data_AF-A0A382VVD8-F1
#
_entry.id   AF-A0A382VVD8-F1
#
_cell.length_a   1.000
_cell.length_b   1.000
_cell.length_c   1.000
_cell.angle_alpha   90.00
_cell.angle_beta   90.00
_cell.angle_gamma   90.00
#
_symmetry.space_group_name_H-M   'P 1'
#
loop_
_entity.id
_entity.type
_entity.pdbx_description
1 polymer ?
#
loop_
_entity_poly.entity_id
_entity_poly.type
_entity_poly.pdbx_seq_one_letter_code
_entity_poly.pdbx_strand_id
1 'polypeptide(L)' 'MDDLVAALDPRFMRLKAIFNVRGGIYTTVESEHRQKNWLPRDVVSL' A
#
# COMPACT_ATOMS: atom_id res chain seq x y z
N MET A 1 -0.69 -4.42 -8.16
CA MET A 1 -0.38 -4.75 -6.75
C MET A 1 -0.23 -6.25 -6.62
N ASP A 2 -1.17 -7.01 -7.16
CA ASP A 2 -1.20 -8.47 -7.09
C ASP A 2 0.11 -9.15 -7.55
N ASP A 3 0.71 -8.70 -8.66
CA ASP A 3 2.00 -9.25 -9.12
C ASP A 3 3.14 -9.02 -8.11
N LEU A 4 3.16 -7.87 -7.44
CA LEU A 4 4.17 -7.56 -6.40
C LEU A 4 3.94 -8.40 -5.15
N VAL A 5 2.68 -8.64 -4.78
CA VAL A 5 2.33 -9.52 -3.66
C VAL A 5 2.75 -10.95 -3.98
N ALA A 6 2.45 -11.44 -5.19
CA ALA A 6 2.82 -12.79 -5.63
C ALA A 6 4.34 -13.00 -5.68
N ALA A 7 5.09 -11.97 -6.11
CA ALA A 7 6.55 -12.06 -6.23
C ALA A 7 7.31 -11.95 -4.89
N LEU A 8 6.75 -11.27 -3.90
CA LEU A 8 7.46 -10.89 -2.68
C LEU A 8 6.90 -11.51 -1.38
N ASP A 9 5.70 -12.10 -1.43
CA ASP A 9 4.95 -12.62 -0.26
C ASP A 9 5.01 -11.68 0.98
N PRO A 10 4.66 -10.38 0.84
CA PRO A 10 4.84 -9.42 1.92
C PRO A 10 3.78 -9.59 3.02
N ARG A 11 4.19 -9.48 4.29
CA ARG A 11 3.24 -9.40 5.42
C ARG A 11 2.36 -8.14 5.37
N PHE A 12 2.97 -7.04 4.93
CA PHE A 12 2.32 -5.75 4.72
C PHE A 12 2.97 -5.05 3.53
N MET A 13 2.17 -4.45 2.66
CA MET A 13 2.66 -3.61 1.57
C MET A 13 1.63 -2.51 1.31
N ARG A 14 2.09 -1.27 1.13
CA ARG A 14 1.26 -0.15 0.66
C ARG A 14 1.91 0.49 -0.55
N LEU A 15 1.12 0.68 -1.60
CA LEU A 15 1.52 1.37 -2.82
C LEU A 15 0.72 2.66 -2.96
N LYS A 16 1.43 3.76 -3.25
CA LYS A 16 0.84 5.07 -3.56
C LYS A 16 1.27 5.48 -4.97
N ALA A 17 0.32 5.51 -5.89
CA ALA A 17 0.53 5.97 -7.26
C ALA A 17 0.03 7.40 -7.39
N ILE A 18 0.96 8.32 -7.68
CA ILE A 18 0.66 9.74 -7.89
C ILE A 18 0.64 9.97 -9.40
N PHE A 19 -0.53 10.32 -9.93
CA PHE A 19 -0.71 10.57 -11.36
C PHE A 19 -0.54 12.05 -11.67
N ASN A 20 0.01 12.33 -12.84
CA ASN A 20 0.08 13.69 -13.38
C ASN A 20 -1.32 14.27 -13.62
N VAL A 21 -1.42 15.60 -13.55
CA VAL A 21 -2.69 16.32 -13.67
C VAL A 21 -3.34 16.13 -15.05
N ARG A 22 -4.67 15.99 -15.07
CA ARG A 22 -5.49 15.99 -16.29
C ARG A 22 -6.74 16.84 -16.06
N GLY A 23 -6.94 17.88 -16.88
CA GLY A 23 -8.10 18.77 -16.75
C GLY A 23 -8.22 19.48 -15.39
N GLY A 24 -7.09 19.74 -14.72
CA GLY A 24 -7.07 20.30 -13.36
C GLY A 24 -7.38 19.29 -12.25
N ILE A 25 -7.63 18.01 -12.59
CA ILE A 25 -7.88 16.96 -11.61
C ILE A 25 -6.56 16.30 -11.22
N TYR A 26 -6.35 16.21 -9.91
CA TYR A 26 -5.22 15.54 -9.28
C TYR A 26 -5.70 14.17 -8.81
N THR A 27 -5.00 13.12 -9.19
CA THR A 27 -5.39 11.75 -8.84
C THR A 27 -4.25 11.06 -8.11
N THR A 28 -4.57 10.57 -6.92
CA THR A 28 -3.71 9.69 -6.14
C THR A 28 -4.48 8.40 -5.90
N VAL A 29 -3.86 7.27 -6.23
CA VAL A 29 -4.43 5.94 -5.98
C VAL A 29 -3.59 5.26 -4.90
N GLU A 30 -4.24 4.79 -3.85
CA GLU A 30 -3.60 4.02 -2.79
C GLU A 30 -4.14 2.60 -2.78
N SER A 31 -3.25 1.62 -2.64
CA SER A 31 -3.58 0.20 -2.53
C SER A 31 -2.77 -0.41 -1.40
N GLU A 32 -3.40 -1.29 -0.62
CA GLU A 32 -2.79 -1.92 0.54
C GLU A 32 -3.01 -3.41 0.52
N HIS A 33 -1.96 -4.16 0.85
CA HIS A 33 -2.00 -5.59 1.12
C HIS A 33 -1.66 -5.83 2.59
N ARG A 34 -2.46 -6.67 3.25
CA ARG A 34 -2.15 -7.27 4.55
C ARG A 34 -2.28 -8.77 4.45
N GLN A 35 -1.26 -9.49 4.88
CA GLN A 35 -1.33 -10.93 4.98
C GLN A 35 -2.43 -11.32 5.98
N LYS A 36 -3.21 -12.34 5.65
CA LYS A 36 -4.30 -12.81 6.52
C LYS A 36 -3.74 -13.23 7.88
N ASN A 37 -4.41 -12.80 8.95
CA ASN A 37 -4.00 -13.03 10.34
C ASN A 37 -2.66 -12.40 10.76
N TRP A 38 -2.09 -11.49 9.95
CA TRP A 38 -0.95 -10.70 10.37
C TRP A 38 -1.41 -9.50 11.21
N LEU A 39 -0.81 -9.34 12.38
CA LEU A 39 -1.02 -8.19 13.27
C LEU A 39 0.30 -7.39 13.35
N PRO A 40 0.26 -6.06 13.16
CA PRO A 40 1.43 -5.22 13.41
C PRO A 40 1.78 -5.24 14.90
N ARG A 41 3.04 -4.92 15.23
CA ARG A 41 3.42 -4.65 16.61
C ARG A 41 2.73 -3.38 17.10
N ASP A 42 2.44 -3.34 18.39
CA ASP A 42 1.92 -2.14 19.03
C ASP A 42 2.89 -0.97 18.85
N VAL A 43 2.33 0.22 18.62
CA VAL A 43 3.09 1.45 18.53
C VAL A 43 3.65 1.75 19.91
N VAL A 44 4.97 1.84 20.04
CA VAL A 44 5.64 2.26 21.28
C VAL A 44 5.85 3.77 21.22
N SER A 45 5.20 4.52 22.11
CA SER A 45 5.52 5.92 22.37
C SER A 45 6.64 6.01 23.41
N LEU A 46 7.64 6.88 23.16
CA LEU A 46 8.72 7.20 24.10
C LEU A 46 8.26 8.14 25.21
#